data_AF-A0A260ZUB4-F1
#
_entry.id   AF-A0A260ZUB4-F1
#
_cell.length_a   1.000
_cell.length_b   1.000
_cell.length_c   1.000
_cell.angle_alpha   90.00
_cell.angle_beta   90.00
_cell.angle_gamma   90.00
#
_symmetry.space_group_name_H-M   'P 1'
#
loop_
_entity.id
_entity.type
_entity.pdbx_description
1 polymer ?
#
loop_
_entity_poly.entity_id
_entity_poly.type
_entity_poly.pdbx_seq_one_letter_code
_entity_poly.pdbx_strand_id
1 'polypeptide(L)'
;MTMSKRHPRNAKWAFLEVDVISPKIPHYLQGYAAGFAEGRATRDLIDMHIMNTVTGYCDGAKHFCDELAEFIEGNLKWMETEIKEHPEDEYWQQSFFFNFSTKNREN
;
A
#
# COMPACT_ATOMS: atom_id res chain seq x y z
N MET A 1 5.32 16.66 -7.21
CA MET A 1 4.91 15.33 -7.69
C MET A 1 5.20 15.28 -9.18
N THR A 2 6.25 14.57 -9.56
CA THR A 2 6.60 14.31 -10.95
C THR A 2 6.49 12.81 -11.15
N MET A 3 5.84 12.38 -12.23
CA MET A 3 5.73 10.95 -12.56
C MET A 3 6.36 10.71 -13.92
N SER A 4 7.39 9.88 -13.98
CA SER A 4 8.12 9.56 -15.20
C SER A 4 8.01 8.05 -15.48
N LYS A 5 7.22 7.69 -16.51
CA LYS A 5 7.21 6.33 -17.06
C LYS A 5 8.29 6.22 -18.13
N ARG A 6 9.43 5.60 -17.82
CA ARG A 6 10.40 5.19 -18.85
C ARG A 6 10.04 3.78 -19.31
N HIS A 7 9.79 3.63 -20.62
CA HIS A 7 9.53 2.32 -21.23
C HIS A 7 10.64 1.99 -22.26
N PRO A 8 11.75 1.36 -21.84
CA PRO A 8 12.71 0.80 -22.77
C PRO A 8 12.06 -0.39 -23.48
N ARG A 9 11.97 -0.35 -24.82
CA ARG A 9 11.24 -1.33 -25.65
C ARG A 9 11.69 -2.80 -25.52
N ASN A 10 12.74 -3.11 -24.76
CA ASN A 10 13.32 -4.45 -24.56
C ASN A 10 13.57 -4.83 -23.08
N ALA A 11 13.06 -4.07 -22.11
CA ALA A 11 13.26 -4.39 -20.69
C ALA A 11 12.13 -5.28 -20.16
N LYS A 12 12.47 -6.32 -19.37
CA LYS A 12 11.50 -7.16 -18.62
C LYS A 12 11.00 -6.49 -17.33
N TRP A 13 11.27 -5.20 -17.16
CA TRP A 13 10.98 -4.42 -15.96
C TRP A 13 10.20 -3.16 -16.34
N ALA A 14 9.16 -2.87 -15.56
CA ALA A 14 8.58 -1.54 -15.50
C ALA A 14 9.38 -0.68 -14.51
N PHE A 15 9.56 0.60 -14.81
CA PHE A 15 10.22 1.56 -13.92
C PHE A 15 9.20 2.57 -13.41
N LEU A 16 9.17 2.77 -12.09
CA LEU A 16 8.35 3.75 -11.40
C LEU A 16 9.26 4.59 -10.50
N GLU A 17 9.07 5.90 -10.53
CA GLU A 17 9.73 6.88 -9.67
C GLU A 17 8.64 7.79 -9.09
N VAL A 18 8.61 7.93 -7.76
CA VAL A 18 7.61 8.71 -7.02
C VAL A 18 8.33 9.61 -6.02
N ASP A 19 8.28 10.91 -6.28
CA ASP A 19 8.85 11.93 -5.39
C ASP A 19 7.76 12.65 -4.61
N VAL A 20 7.76 12.42 -3.29
CA VAL A 20 6.88 13.05 -2.30
C VAL A 20 7.71 13.60 -1.14
N ILE A 21 8.52 14.62 -1.42
CA ILE A 21 9.35 15.27 -0.40
C ILE A 21 8.89 16.71 -0.25
N SER A 22 8.33 17.05 0.90
CA SER A 22 7.99 18.43 1.23
C SER A 22 8.04 18.69 2.74
N PRO A 23 8.84 19.66 3.21
CA PRO A 23 8.88 20.04 4.63
C PRO A 23 7.58 20.71 5.10
N LYS A 24 6.70 21.10 4.17
CA LYS A 24 5.41 21.74 4.47
C LYS A 24 4.26 20.75 4.63
N ILE A 25 4.49 19.47 4.36
CA ILE A 25 3.46 18.43 4.34
C ILE A 25 3.75 17.43 5.46
N PRO A 26 2.78 17.12 6.34
CA PRO A 26 2.96 16.08 7.36
C PRO A 26 3.38 14.74 6.75
N HIS A 27 4.21 13.97 7.46
CA HIS A 27 4.78 12.71 6.94
C HIS A 27 3.70 11.71 6.49
N TYR A 28 2.59 11.59 7.23
CA TYR A 28 1.49 10.69 6.84
C TYR A 28 0.84 11.07 5.51
N LEU A 29 0.75 12.38 5.22
CA LEU A 29 0.16 12.87 3.98
C LEU A 29 1.12 12.70 2.80
N GLN A 30 2.43 12.74 3.06
CA GLN A 30 3.44 12.33 2.07
C GLN A 30 3.31 10.84 1.74
N GLY A 31 3.14 9.97 2.75
CA GLY A 31 2.88 8.54 2.55
C GLY A 31 1.63 8.27 1.72
N TYR A 32 0.50 8.88 2.08
CA TYR A 32 -0.74 8.80 1.30
C TYR A 32 -0.56 9.29 -0.15
N ALA A 33 0.10 10.43 -0.35
CA ALA A 33 0.36 10.96 -1.69
C ALA A 33 1.24 10.00 -2.53
N ALA A 34 2.19 9.30 -1.91
CA ALA A 34 3.03 8.31 -2.58
C ALA A 34 2.19 7.12 -3.07
N GLY A 35 1.38 6.55 -2.17
CA GLY A 35 0.49 5.44 -2.49
C GLY A 35 -0.53 5.77 -3.57
N PHE A 36 -1.16 6.94 -3.47
CA PHE A 36 -2.08 7.43 -4.48
C PHE A 36 -1.40 7.62 -5.84
N ALA A 37 -0.21 8.23 -5.85
CA ALA A 37 0.59 8.43 -7.06
C ALA A 37 0.92 7.10 -7.75
N GLU A 38 1.46 6.15 -6.99
CA GLU A 38 1.78 4.81 -7.47
C GLU A 38 0.55 4.12 -8.03
N GLY A 39 -0.51 3.97 -7.23
CA GLY A 39 -1.73 3.27 -7.64
C GLY A 39 -2.35 3.87 -8.89
N ARG A 40 -2.34 5.20 -9.02
CA ARG A 40 -2.83 5.90 -10.23
C ARG A 40 -1.96 5.63 -11.45
N ALA A 41 -0.64 5.55 -11.29
CA ALA A 41 0.31 5.27 -12.38
C ALA A 41 0.28 3.81 -12.83
N THR A 42 0.15 2.88 -11.89
CA THR A 42 0.34 1.44 -12.12
C THR A 42 -0.96 0.64 -12.11
N ARG A 43 -2.13 1.29 -12.02
CA ARG A 43 -3.46 0.65 -11.98
C ARG A 43 -3.59 -0.58 -12.89
N ASP A 44 -3.33 -0.44 -14.19
CA ASP A 44 -3.51 -1.55 -15.13
C ASP A 44 -2.48 -2.68 -14.90
N LEU A 45 -1.27 -2.37 -14.42
CA LEU A 45 -0.28 -3.38 -14.02
C LEU A 45 -0.68 -4.09 -12.73
N ILE A 46 -1.25 -3.37 -11.76
CA ILE A 46 -1.80 -3.94 -10.53
C ILE A 46 -2.95 -4.90 -10.87
N ASP A 47 -3.89 -4.47 -11.71
CA ASP A 47 -5.03 -5.31 -12.15
C ASP A 47 -4.53 -6.59 -12.81
N MET A 48 -3.59 -6.50 -13.76
CA MET A 48 -3.01 -7.69 -14.40
C MET A 48 -2.24 -8.56 -13.41
N HIS A 49 -1.51 -7.97 -12.46
CA HIS A 49 -0.76 -8.74 -11.47
C HIS A 49 -1.73 -9.53 -10.57
N ILE A 50 -2.79 -8.89 -10.09
CA ILE A 50 -3.83 -9.52 -9.26
C ILE A 50 -4.44 -10.72 -9.99
N MET A 51 -4.83 -10.51 -11.26
CA MET A 51 -5.43 -11.56 -12.09
C MET A 51 -4.51 -12.77 -12.29
N ASN A 52 -3.19 -12.55 -12.31
CA ASN A 52 -2.21 -13.60 -12.53
C ASN A 52 -1.79 -14.34 -11.26
N THR A 53 -1.87 -13.71 -10.08
CA THR A 53 -1.24 -14.24 -8.87
C THR A 53 -2.19 -14.56 -7.72
N VAL A 54 -3.29 -13.83 -7.56
CA VAL A 54 -4.17 -13.97 -6.39
C VAL A 54 -5.62 -14.29 -6.76
N THR A 55 -6.01 -14.19 -8.02
CA THR A 55 -7.33 -14.65 -8.46
C THR A 55 -7.51 -16.14 -8.16
N GLY A 56 -8.58 -16.48 -7.44
CA GLY A 56 -8.88 -17.85 -7.02
C GLY A 56 -8.12 -18.32 -5.78
N TYR A 57 -7.40 -17.44 -5.06
CA TYR A 57 -6.61 -17.83 -3.87
C TYR A 57 -7.42 -18.58 -2.80
N CYS A 58 -8.72 -18.27 -2.67
CA CYS A 58 -9.62 -18.89 -1.71
C CYS A 58 -10.49 -20.01 -2.28
N ASP A 59 -10.30 -20.41 -3.53
CA ASP A 59 -11.13 -21.42 -4.18
C ASP A 59 -10.93 -22.78 -3.52
N GLY A 60 -12.02 -23.38 -3.03
CA GLY A 60 -11.99 -24.65 -2.30
C GLY A 60 -11.44 -24.58 -0.86
N ALA A 61 -11.06 -23.40 -0.37
CA ALA A 61 -10.46 -23.20 0.95
C ALA A 61 -11.20 -22.17 1.82
N LYS A 62 -12.53 -22.04 1.64
CA LYS A 62 -13.34 -20.98 2.25
C LYS A 62 -13.13 -20.83 3.77
N HIS A 63 -13.18 -21.93 4.52
CA HIS A 63 -13.00 -21.89 5.98
C HIS A 63 -11.65 -21.30 6.39
N PHE A 64 -10.57 -21.71 5.73
CA PHE A 64 -9.24 -21.16 5.97
C PHE A 64 -9.17 -19.67 5.62
N CYS A 65 -9.81 -19.25 4.53
CA CYS A 65 -9.85 -17.84 4.16
C CYS A 65 -10.68 -16.98 5.12
N ASP A 66 -11.76 -17.53 5.70
CA ASP A 66 -12.54 -16.83 6.71
C ASP A 66 -11.67 -16.59 7.97
N GLU A 67 -10.96 -17.61 8.46
CA GLU A 67 -10.00 -17.48 9.58
C GLU A 67 -8.85 -16.51 9.26
N LEU A 68 -8.31 -16.57 8.04
CA LEU A 68 -7.25 -15.66 7.59
C LEU A 68 -7.73 -14.22 7.53
N ALA A 69 -8.96 -13.98 7.05
CA ALA A 69 -9.54 -12.65 7.00
C ALA A 69 -9.74 -12.08 8.41
N GLU A 70 -10.27 -12.88 9.33
CA GLU A 70 -10.43 -12.49 10.75
C GLU A 70 -9.07 -12.16 11.39
N PHE A 71 -8.04 -12.98 11.12
CA PHE A 71 -6.69 -12.73 11.62
C PHE A 71 -6.10 -11.42 11.09
N ILE A 72 -6.19 -11.19 9.76
CA ILE A 72 -5.67 -9.98 9.13
C ILE A 72 -6.41 -8.75 9.66
N GLU A 73 -7.73 -8.79 9.78
CA GLU A 73 -8.53 -7.68 10.31
C GLU A 73 -8.19 -7.39 11.77
N GLY A 74 -8.08 -8.42 12.61
CA GLY A 74 -7.68 -8.29 14.02
C GLY A 74 -6.29 -7.68 14.17
N ASN A 75 -5.32 -8.15 13.36
CA ASN A 75 -3.96 -7.62 13.37
C ASN A 75 -3.90 -6.15 12.92
N LEU A 76 -4.65 -5.77 11.87
CA LEU A 76 -4.74 -4.38 11.42
C LEU A 76 -5.32 -3.47 12.51
N LYS A 77 -6.38 -3.90 13.20
CA LYS A 77 -6.96 -3.16 14.33
C LYS A 77 -6.00 -3.01 15.51
N TRP A 78 -5.24 -4.07 15.80
CA TRP A 78 -4.20 -4.03 16.83
C TRP A 78 -3.11 -3.01 16.46
N MET A 79 -2.55 -3.09 15.25
CA MET A 79 -1.55 -2.11 14.79
C MET A 79 -2.08 -0.67 14.81
N GLU A 80 -3.34 -0.43 14.42
CA GLU A 80 -3.95 0.91 14.52
C GLU A 80 -4.08 1.40 15.97
N THR A 81 -4.23 0.51 16.94
CA THR A 81 -4.25 0.85 18.37
C THR A 81 -2.85 1.21 18.86
N GLU A 82 -1.87 0.36 18.60
CA GLU A 82 -0.48 0.58 19.01
C GLU A 82 0.09 1.90 18.46
N ILE A 83 -0.19 2.21 17.19
CA ILE A 83 0.20 3.48 16.56
C ILE A 83 -0.38 4.69 17.31
N LYS A 84 -1.63 4.58 17.81
CA LYS A 84 -2.29 5.68 18.55
C LYS A 84 -1.75 5.80 19.97
N GLU A 85 -1.41 4.68 20.60
CA GLU A 85 -0.92 4.64 21.99
C GLU A 85 0.57 5.02 22.10
N HIS A 86 1.33 4.86 21.00
CA HIS A 86 2.77 5.12 20.96
C HIS A 86 3.18 6.14 19.86
N PRO A 87 2.65 7.37 19.87
CA PRO A 87 2.88 8.35 18.78
C PRO A 87 4.32 8.87 18.69
N GLU A 88 5.08 8.80 19.77
CA GLU A 88 6.49 9.25 19.85
C GLU A 88 7.49 8.11 19.60
N ASP A 89 7.02 6.87 19.48
CA ASP A 89 7.87 5.72 19.21
C ASP A 89 8.23 5.66 17.72
N GLU A 90 9.53 5.69 17.41
CA GLU A 90 10.03 5.71 16.03
C GLU A 90 9.56 4.50 15.21
N TYR A 91 9.43 3.31 15.82
CA TYR A 91 8.93 2.13 15.14
C TYR A 91 7.46 2.32 14.73
N TRP A 92 6.63 2.78 15.65
CA TRP A 92 5.21 3.02 15.39
C TRP A 92 4.97 4.20 14.43
N GLN A 93 5.86 5.19 14.41
CA GLN A 93 5.84 6.25 13.41
C GLN A 93 6.09 5.72 11.98
N GLN A 94 7.00 4.75 11.80
CA GLN A 94 7.21 4.12 10.49
C GLN A 94 6.03 3.24 10.07
N SER A 95 5.45 2.49 11.01
CA SER A 95 4.22 1.72 10.78
C SER A 95 3.04 2.62 10.39
N PHE A 96 2.92 3.79 11.00
CA PHE A 96 1.95 4.82 10.62
C PHE A 96 2.17 5.32 9.19
N PHE A 97 3.41 5.64 8.81
CA PHE A 97 3.73 6.04 7.44
C PHE A 97 3.33 4.95 6.43
N PHE A 98 3.72 3.71 6.67
CA PHE A 98 3.40 2.57 5.81
C PHE A 98 1.88 2.38 5.66
N ASN A 99 1.14 2.43 6.78
CA ASN A 99 -0.32 2.31 6.77
C ASN A 99 -0.98 3.37 5.89
N PHE A 100 -0.49 4.62 5.90
CA PHE A 100 -1.05 5.68 5.05
C PHE A 100 -0.71 5.50 3.56
N SER A 101 0.46 4.94 3.24
CA SER A 101 0.84 4.65 1.85
C SER A 101 0.01 3.55 1.20
N THR A 102 -0.55 2.63 1.98
CA THR A 102 -1.41 1.55 1.46
C THR A 102 -2.89 1.91 1.49
N LYS A 103 -3.26 2.93 2.26
CA LYS A 103 -4.65 3.37 2.45
C LYS A 103 -5.09 4.28 1.32
N ASN A 104 -5.61 3.70 0.23
CA ASN A 104 -6.45 4.45 -0.70
C ASN A 104 -7.86 4.56 -0.11
N ARG A 105 -8.10 5.62 0.66
CA ARG A 105 -9.46 5.98 1.07
C ARG A 105 -10.21 6.44 -0.18
N GLU A 106 -11.02 5.56 -0.77
CA GLU A 106 -12.19 6.02 -1.52
C GLU A 106 -13.14 6.66 -0.50
N ASN A 107 -13.59 7.88 -0.81
CA ASN A 107 -14.31 8.80 0.08
C ASN A 107 -15.49 8.16 0.81
#